data_AF-A0A2M7BSS6-F1
#
_entry.id   AF-A0A2M7BSS6-F1
#
_cell.length_a   1.000
_cell.length_b   1.000
_cell.length_c   1.000
_cell.angle_alpha   90.00
_cell.angle_beta   90.00
_cell.angle_gamma   90.00
#
_symmetry.space_group_name_H-M   'P 1'
#
loop_
_entity.id
_entity.type
_entity.pdbx_description
1 polymer ?
#
loop_
_entity_poly.entity_id
_entity_poly.type
_entity_poly.pdbx_seq_one_letter_code
_entity_poly.pdbx_strand_id
1 'polypeptide(L)'
;MIDFYFYPKTEEIYYGDKENIRIPSFREVFFLSSNANIFDRIYIYMQFIGKHNTDFEEIRIKKIQTGDSILLSDMTFARQYLGYFYHKSLRKENKTVQLLYKDSYIAAASMSRVIDGEGIRVVDIDINQNSNSKLKLKESPCIVKENTQKNYSRTAKEIAQFFHCILIKGKGRVSDIVVELGKMEGEWE
;
A
#
# COMPACT_ATOMS: atom_id res chain seq x y z
N MET A 1 3.92 -14.79 1.03
CA MET A 1 2.70 -15.07 1.81
C MET A 1 1.61 -14.31 1.09
N ILE A 2 0.44 -14.91 0.87
CA ILE A 2 -0.67 -14.22 0.19
C ILE A 2 -1.58 -13.70 1.29
N ASP A 3 -1.83 -12.40 1.28
CA ASP A 3 -2.76 -11.79 2.22
C ASP A 3 -4.19 -11.97 1.73
N PHE A 4 -5.07 -12.45 2.60
CA PHE A 4 -6.48 -12.68 2.30
C PHE A 4 -7.34 -11.64 3.01
N TYR A 5 -8.19 -10.97 2.24
CA TYR A 5 -9.06 -9.90 2.70
C TYR A 5 -10.51 -10.35 2.60
N PHE A 6 -11.30 -10.20 3.66
CA PHE A 6 -12.73 -10.51 3.66
C PHE A 6 -13.50 -9.27 4.10
N TYR A 7 -14.51 -8.87 3.32
CA TYR A 7 -15.26 -7.64 3.57
C TYR A 7 -16.74 -7.78 3.15
N PRO A 8 -17.64 -7.03 3.80
CA PRO A 8 -19.06 -7.01 3.45
C PRO A 8 -19.28 -6.59 2.00
N LYS A 9 -20.34 -7.13 1.38
CA LYS A 9 -20.73 -6.79 0.01
C LYS A 9 -21.35 -5.40 -0.11
N THR A 10 -21.81 -4.85 1.01
CA THR A 10 -22.49 -3.56 1.10
C THR A 10 -21.57 -2.55 1.78
N GLU A 11 -21.50 -1.34 1.23
CA GLU A 11 -20.79 -0.20 1.81
C GLU A 11 -21.65 0.46 2.89
N GLU A 12 -22.03 -0.31 3.92
CA GLU A 12 -22.67 0.28 5.08
C GLU A 12 -21.60 0.94 5.95
N ILE A 13 -21.68 2.27 6.09
CA ILE A 13 -20.78 3.04 6.96
C ILE A 13 -21.24 2.81 8.40
N TYR A 14 -20.49 2.00 9.15
CA TYR A 14 -20.75 1.75 10.55
C TYR A 14 -20.40 2.99 11.40
N TYR A 15 -21.42 3.75 11.79
CA TYR A 15 -21.35 4.71 12.89
C TYR A 15 -21.88 4.05 14.16
N GLY A 16 -21.02 3.35 14.92
CA GLY A 16 -21.41 2.86 16.24
C GLY A 16 -20.72 1.58 16.68
N ASP A 17 -20.27 1.62 17.94
CA ASP A 17 -19.76 0.60 18.86
C ASP A 17 -18.70 -0.41 18.41
N LYS A 18 -17.72 -0.61 19.31
CA LYS A 18 -16.64 -1.58 19.15
C LYS A 18 -17.23 -2.99 19.04
N GLU A 19 -17.19 -3.58 17.86
CA GLU A 19 -17.42 -5.02 17.74
C GLU A 19 -16.30 -5.76 18.50
N ASN A 20 -16.70 -6.66 19.41
CA ASN A 20 -15.74 -7.53 20.08
C ASN A 20 -15.11 -8.48 19.07
N ILE A 21 -13.80 -8.72 19.23
CA ILE A 21 -13.07 -9.73 18.45
C ILE A 21 -13.85 -11.04 18.48
N ARG A 22 -14.26 -11.50 17.30
CA ARG A 22 -14.99 -12.76 17.12
C ARG A 22 -14.40 -13.55 15.98
N ILE A 23 -14.36 -14.86 16.16
CA ILE A 23 -14.02 -15.78 15.08
C ILE A 23 -15.05 -15.63 13.95
N PRO A 24 -14.61 -15.50 12.69
CA PRO A 24 -15.53 -15.40 11.57
C PRO A 24 -16.36 -16.68 11.44
N SER A 25 -17.66 -16.51 11.24
CA SER A 25 -18.58 -17.61 11.00
C SER A 25 -18.31 -18.27 9.64
N PHE A 26 -18.77 -19.50 9.48
CA PHE A 26 -18.75 -20.20 8.18
C PHE A 26 -19.35 -19.34 7.06
N ARG A 27 -20.45 -18.64 7.35
CA ARG A 27 -21.10 -17.78 6.36
C ARG A 27 -20.20 -16.62 5.93
N GLU A 28 -19.44 -16.05 6.85
CA GLU A 28 -18.55 -14.94 6.56
C GLU A 28 -17.36 -15.38 5.71
N VAL A 29 -16.72 -16.50 6.06
CA VAL A 29 -15.58 -17.02 5.28
C VAL A 29 -15.99 -17.42 3.86
N PHE A 30 -17.20 -17.94 3.65
CA PHE A 30 -17.61 -18.43 2.32
C PHE A 30 -18.39 -17.43 1.47
N PHE A 31 -19.10 -16.46 2.06
CA PHE A 31 -20.00 -15.57 1.31
C PHE A 31 -19.62 -14.10 1.30
N LEU A 32 -18.65 -13.65 2.10
CA LEU A 32 -18.10 -12.30 1.99
C LEU A 32 -17.28 -12.14 0.71
N SER A 33 -17.21 -10.89 0.24
CA SER A 33 -16.31 -10.49 -0.83
C SER A 33 -14.87 -10.67 -0.37
N SER A 34 -14.04 -11.24 -1.24
CA SER A 34 -12.64 -11.55 -0.92
C SER A 34 -11.82 -11.82 -2.17
N ASN A 35 -10.51 -11.68 -2.06
CA ASN A 35 -9.52 -12.15 -3.04
C ASN A 35 -9.21 -13.67 -2.91
N ALA A 36 -9.79 -14.37 -1.93
CA ALA A 36 -9.61 -15.81 -1.71
C ALA A 36 -10.45 -16.67 -2.67
N ASN A 37 -9.83 -17.68 -3.28
CA ASN A 37 -10.53 -18.71 -4.06
C ASN A 37 -11.24 -19.73 -3.14
N ILE A 38 -11.97 -20.69 -3.72
CA ILE A 38 -12.73 -21.67 -2.92
C ILE A 38 -11.85 -22.58 -2.04
N PHE A 39 -10.66 -22.96 -2.52
CA PHE A 39 -9.72 -23.78 -1.76
C PHE A 39 -9.04 -22.98 -0.65
N ASP A 40 -8.71 -21.72 -0.91
CA ASP A 40 -8.21 -20.78 0.09
C ASP A 40 -9.22 -20.62 1.22
N ARG A 41 -10.51 -20.44 0.88
CA ARG A 41 -11.61 -20.32 1.86
C ARG A 41 -11.75 -21.56 2.73
N ILE A 42 -11.64 -22.76 2.16
CA ILE A 42 -11.64 -24.02 2.92
C ILE A 42 -10.45 -24.05 3.88
N TYR A 43 -9.25 -23.76 3.38
CA TYR A 43 -8.03 -23.75 4.20
C TYR A 43 -8.13 -22.74 5.35
N ILE A 44 -8.55 -21.51 5.06
CA ILE A 44 -8.74 -20.43 6.03
C ILE A 44 -9.77 -20.85 7.09
N TYR A 45 -10.91 -21.43 6.68
CA TYR A 45 -11.90 -21.93 7.62
C TYR A 45 -11.33 -23.00 8.55
N MET A 46 -10.51 -23.92 8.02
CA MET A 46 -9.83 -24.93 8.84
C MET A 46 -8.89 -24.32 9.88
N GLN A 47 -8.23 -23.20 9.58
CA GLN A 47 -7.35 -22.51 10.54
C GLN A 47 -8.09 -21.94 11.75
N PHE A 48 -9.39 -21.67 11.62
CA PHE A 48 -10.22 -21.19 12.73
C PHE A 48 -10.77 -22.32 13.62
N ILE A 49 -10.69 -23.58 13.19
CA ILE A 49 -11.17 -24.72 13.97
C ILE A 49 -10.31 -24.86 15.24
N GLY A 50 -10.94 -24.77 16.41
CA GLY A 50 -10.26 -24.89 17.70
C GLY A 50 -9.51 -23.64 18.17
N LYS A 51 -9.68 -22.50 17.47
CA LYS A 51 -9.18 -21.20 17.94
C LYS A 51 -10.14 -20.53 18.90
N HIS A 52 -9.60 -19.65 19.75
CA HIS A 52 -10.37 -18.83 20.66
C HIS A 52 -10.23 -17.34 20.31
N ASN A 53 -11.19 -16.51 20.72
CA ASN A 53 -11.16 -15.07 20.44
C ASN A 53 -9.88 -14.38 20.96
N THR A 54 -9.23 -14.95 21.98
CA THR A 54 -7.95 -14.48 22.55
C THR A 54 -6.75 -14.71 21.64
N ASP A 55 -6.87 -15.56 20.63
CA ASP A 55 -5.78 -15.87 19.67
C ASP A 55 -5.66 -14.81 18.57
N PHE A 56 -6.55 -13.81 18.57
CA PHE A 56 -6.62 -12.76 17.56
C PHE A 56 -6.30 -11.40 18.17
N GLU A 57 -5.56 -10.59 17.40
CA GLU A 57 -5.23 -9.22 17.77
C GLU A 57 -6.12 -8.26 16.96
N GLU A 58 -6.84 -7.39 17.66
CA GLU A 58 -7.58 -6.31 17.00
C GLU A 58 -6.60 -5.29 16.42
N ILE A 59 -6.74 -5.03 15.11
CA ILE A 59 -6.02 -3.95 14.46
C ILE A 59 -6.60 -2.61 14.93
N ARG A 60 -6.01 -2.03 15.97
CA ARG A 60 -6.44 -0.74 16.53
C ARG A 60 -5.92 0.41 15.68
N ILE A 61 -6.81 1.06 14.95
CA ILE A 61 -6.49 2.30 14.25
C ILE A 61 -6.81 3.48 15.17
N LYS A 62 -5.80 4.24 15.60
CA LYS A 62 -6.01 5.47 16.37
C LYS A 62 -6.61 6.53 15.45
N LYS A 63 -7.81 7.00 15.79
CA LYS A 63 -8.45 8.16 15.14
C LYS A 63 -8.07 9.42 15.92
N ILE A 64 -7.54 10.43 15.26
CA ILE A 64 -7.28 11.76 15.85
C ILE A 64 -8.38 12.69 15.36
N GLN A 65 -9.16 13.23 16.29
CA GLN A 65 -10.18 14.21 15.96
C GLN A 65 -9.52 15.60 15.85
N THR A 66 -9.62 16.23 14.69
CA THR A 66 -9.16 17.62 14.46
C THR A 66 -10.37 18.42 13.99
N GLY A 67 -10.96 19.20 14.89
CA GLY A 67 -12.22 19.92 14.62
C GLY A 67 -13.37 18.96 14.30
N ASP A 68 -14.11 19.25 13.23
CA ASP A 68 -15.24 18.42 12.75
C ASP A 68 -14.81 17.20 11.90
N SER A 69 -13.50 17.00 11.70
CA SER A 69 -12.97 15.90 10.90
C SER A 69 -12.28 14.84 11.76
N ILE A 70 -12.57 13.57 11.44
CA ILE A 70 -11.90 12.42 12.03
C ILE A 70 -10.77 12.01 11.08
N LEU A 71 -9.53 12.36 11.44
CA LEU A 71 -8.35 11.93 10.69
C LEU A 71 -7.88 10.58 11.25
N LEU A 72 -7.69 9.59 10.38
CA LEU A 72 -7.02 8.35 10.73
C LEU A 72 -5.55 8.67 11.00
N SER A 73 -5.01 8.28 12.17
CA SER A 73 -3.60 8.50 12.50
C SER A 73 -2.72 7.51 11.74
N ASP A 74 -2.45 7.82 10.47
CA ASP A 74 -1.61 7.01 9.60
C ASP A 74 -0.24 6.73 10.21
N MET A 75 0.36 7.67 10.96
CA MET A 75 1.71 7.48 11.49
C MET A 75 1.82 6.37 12.55
N THR A 76 0.82 6.22 13.42
CA THR A 76 0.88 5.22 14.49
C THR A 76 0.51 3.84 13.95
N PHE A 77 -0.49 3.80 13.06
CA PHE A 77 -0.87 2.59 12.32
C PHE A 77 0.28 2.10 11.43
N ALA A 78 0.82 2.96 10.58
CA ALA A 78 1.94 2.61 9.71
C ALA A 78 3.10 2.04 10.53
N ARG A 79 3.51 2.67 11.64
CA ARG A 79 4.59 2.14 12.48
C ARG A 79 4.29 0.76 13.09
N GLN A 80 3.05 0.51 13.51
CA GLN A 80 2.68 -0.76 14.15
C GLN A 80 2.50 -1.89 13.12
N TYR A 81 2.02 -1.58 11.91
CA TYR A 81 1.69 -2.58 10.90
C TYR A 81 2.66 -2.63 9.71
N LEU A 82 3.70 -1.77 9.69
CA LEU A 82 4.75 -1.76 8.66
C LEU A 82 5.37 -3.15 8.45
N GLY A 83 5.52 -3.93 9.52
CA GLY A 83 6.09 -5.27 9.46
C GLY A 83 5.16 -6.34 8.86
N TYR A 84 3.84 -6.11 8.84
CA TYR A 84 2.87 -7.07 8.29
C TYR A 84 2.88 -7.07 6.77
N PHE A 85 3.04 -5.90 6.15
CA PHE A 85 3.12 -5.74 4.70
C PHE A 85 4.54 -5.96 4.15
N TYR A 86 5.49 -6.37 5.00
CA TYR A 86 6.88 -6.52 4.60
C TYR A 86 7.13 -7.73 3.71
N HIS A 87 7.55 -7.48 2.47
CA HIS A 87 7.89 -8.53 1.51
C HIS A 87 9.40 -8.84 1.52
N LYS A 88 9.78 -9.96 2.18
CA LYS A 88 11.17 -10.47 2.18
C LYS A 88 11.77 -10.61 0.77
N SER A 89 10.98 -10.95 -0.23
CA SER A 89 11.43 -11.07 -1.62
C SER A 89 11.88 -9.73 -2.20
N LEU A 90 11.13 -8.66 -1.93
CA LEU A 90 11.47 -7.30 -2.39
C LEU A 90 12.71 -6.79 -1.68
N ARG A 91 12.81 -7.01 -0.37
CA ARG A 91 14.03 -6.64 0.37
C ARG A 91 15.28 -7.31 -0.19
N LYS A 92 15.20 -8.59 -0.54
CA LYS A 92 16.33 -9.36 -1.09
C LYS A 92 16.83 -8.81 -2.42
N GLU A 93 15.98 -8.16 -3.21
CA GLU A 93 16.43 -7.49 -4.45
C GLU A 93 17.32 -6.28 -4.17
N ASN A 94 17.28 -5.75 -2.93
CA ASN A 94 18.10 -4.63 -2.45
C ASN A 94 18.04 -3.41 -3.38
N LYS A 95 16.85 -3.16 -3.94
CA LYS A 95 16.58 -2.02 -4.80
C LYS A 95 16.26 -0.78 -3.98
N THR A 96 16.78 0.34 -4.45
CA THR A 96 16.55 1.67 -3.88
C THR A 96 15.60 2.48 -4.74
N VAL A 97 14.74 3.26 -4.11
CA VAL A 97 13.72 4.08 -4.77
C VAL A 97 13.93 5.56 -4.46
N GLN A 98 13.82 6.41 -5.47
CA GLN A 98 13.68 7.86 -5.33
C GLN A 98 12.26 8.27 -5.76
N LEU A 99 11.59 9.09 -4.97
CA LEU A 99 10.28 9.66 -5.31
C LEU A 99 10.45 11.08 -5.81
N LEU A 100 9.85 11.40 -6.95
CA LEU A 100 9.83 12.73 -7.55
C LEU A 100 8.41 13.26 -7.58
N TYR A 101 8.15 14.32 -6.81
CA TYR A 101 6.85 14.97 -6.70
C TYR A 101 6.86 16.36 -7.33
N LYS A 102 5.71 16.91 -7.69
CA LYS A 102 5.57 18.22 -8.31
C LYS A 102 4.99 19.24 -7.36
N ASP A 103 3.85 18.92 -6.75
CA ASP A 103 3.06 19.86 -5.96
C ASP A 103 2.91 19.39 -4.50
N SER A 104 2.76 18.08 -4.25
CA SER A 104 2.43 17.57 -2.91
C SER A 104 3.54 16.74 -2.27
N TYR A 105 4.34 17.37 -1.41
CA TYR A 105 5.30 16.67 -0.56
C TYR A 105 4.61 15.70 0.41
N ILE A 106 3.40 16.04 0.88
CA ILE A 106 2.65 15.22 1.83
C ILE A 106 2.28 13.88 1.17
N ALA A 107 1.72 13.91 -0.05
CA ALA A 107 1.43 12.70 -0.81
C ALA A 107 2.70 11.85 -1.03
N ALA A 108 3.80 12.49 -1.44
CA ALA A 108 5.08 11.81 -1.63
C ALA A 108 5.61 11.15 -0.35
N ALA A 109 5.49 11.84 0.79
CA ALA A 109 5.91 11.33 2.09
C ALA A 109 4.98 10.22 2.62
N SER A 110 3.70 10.20 2.24
CA SER A 110 2.80 9.09 2.57
C SER A 110 3.13 7.86 1.73
N MET A 111 3.30 8.03 0.42
CA MET A 111 3.72 6.96 -0.49
C MET A 111 5.08 6.38 -0.12
N SER A 112 6.03 7.20 0.32
CA SER A 112 7.36 6.73 0.74
C SER A 112 7.27 5.75 1.90
N ARG A 113 6.41 6.03 2.89
CA ARG A 113 6.19 5.15 4.03
C ARG A 113 5.55 3.83 3.63
N VAL A 114 4.63 3.85 2.67
CA VAL A 114 4.02 2.63 2.11
C VAL A 114 5.10 1.78 1.44
N ILE A 115 5.90 2.38 0.54
CA ILE A 115 6.99 1.69 -0.17
C ILE A 115 8.05 1.14 0.80
N ASP A 116 8.46 1.93 1.80
CA ASP A 116 9.38 1.49 2.86
C ASP A 116 8.81 0.33 3.66
N GLY A 117 7.50 0.35 3.94
CA GLY A 117 6.80 -0.71 4.66
C GLY A 117 6.78 -2.04 3.94
N GLU A 118 6.68 -2.02 2.61
CA GLU A 118 6.76 -3.21 1.76
C GLU A 118 8.16 -3.85 1.75
N GLY A 119 9.15 -3.22 2.39
CA GLY A 119 10.54 -3.69 2.49
C GLY A 119 11.46 -3.12 1.42
N ILE A 120 11.02 -2.11 0.67
CA ILE A 120 11.77 -1.44 -0.40
C ILE A 120 12.35 -0.15 0.16
N ARG A 121 13.66 0.10 0.03
CA ARG A 121 14.27 1.30 0.63
C ARG A 121 14.04 2.55 -0.23
N VAL A 122 13.28 3.51 0.27
CA VAL A 122 13.23 4.87 -0.27
C VAL A 122 14.45 5.63 0.22
N VAL A 123 15.29 6.10 -0.70
CA VAL A 123 16.55 6.80 -0.39
C VAL A 123 16.43 8.31 -0.49
N ASP A 124 15.43 8.80 -1.23
CA ASP A 124 15.28 10.23 -1.49
C ASP A 124 13.84 10.57 -1.92
N ILE A 125 13.40 11.77 -1.56
CA ILE A 125 12.14 12.40 -1.97
C ILE A 125 12.49 13.82 -2.40
N ASP A 126 12.33 14.11 -3.69
CA ASP A 126 12.75 15.40 -4.25
C ASP A 126 11.68 15.97 -5.18
N ILE A 127 11.73 17.27 -5.42
CA ILE A 127 10.84 17.95 -6.34
C ILE A 127 11.30 17.69 -7.78
N ASN A 128 10.35 17.39 -8.68
CA ASN A 128 10.62 17.15 -10.09
C ASN A 128 10.87 18.46 -10.84
N GLN A 129 12.07 19.03 -10.67
CA GLN A 129 12.50 20.28 -11.31
C GLN A 129 12.56 20.19 -12.85
N ASN A 130 12.65 18.97 -13.40
CA ASN A 130 12.76 18.73 -14.84
C ASN A 130 11.39 18.62 -15.55
N SER A 131 10.28 18.77 -14.83
CA SER A 131 8.96 18.84 -15.45
C SER A 131 8.76 20.20 -16.16
N ASN A 132 9.46 20.40 -17.27
CA ASN A 132 9.10 21.35 -18.32
C ASN A 132 7.78 20.95 -19.03
N SER A 133 7.08 19.94 -18.52
CA SER A 133 5.77 19.57 -19.00
C SER A 133 4.79 20.69 -18.63
N LYS A 134 4.30 21.41 -19.66
CA LYS A 134 3.13 22.31 -19.58
C LYS A 134 1.84 21.59 -19.15
N LEU A 135 1.92 20.28 -18.91
CA LEU A 135 0.81 19.44 -18.48
C LEU A 135 0.48 19.74 -17.02
N LYS A 136 -0.81 19.90 -16.75
CA LYS A 136 -1.34 20.02 -15.39
C LYS A 136 -1.05 18.73 -14.62
N LEU A 137 -0.95 18.80 -13.29
CA LEU A 137 -0.69 17.65 -12.42
C LEU A 137 -1.61 16.45 -12.76
N LYS A 138 -2.90 16.72 -12.95
CA LYS A 138 -3.93 15.73 -13.32
C LYS A 138 -3.71 15.03 -14.67
N GLU A 139 -2.91 15.62 -15.56
CA GLU A 139 -2.63 15.11 -16.91
C GLU A 139 -1.24 14.48 -17.00
N SER A 140 -0.38 14.69 -16.00
CA SER A 140 0.94 14.08 -15.96
C SER A 140 0.84 12.60 -15.57
N PRO A 141 1.30 11.66 -16.40
CA PRO A 141 1.24 10.24 -16.05
C PRO A 141 2.21 9.94 -14.90
N CYS A 142 1.83 9.01 -14.04
CA CYS A 142 2.79 8.42 -13.11
C CYS A 142 3.73 7.48 -13.85
N ILE A 143 5.03 7.58 -13.58
CA ILE A 143 6.07 6.82 -14.27
C ILE A 143 7.01 6.17 -13.26
N VAL A 144 7.25 4.87 -13.41
CA VAL A 144 8.32 4.15 -12.72
C VAL A 144 9.45 3.93 -13.72
N LYS A 145 10.63 4.46 -13.44
CA LYS A 145 11.83 4.33 -14.25
C LYS A 145 12.81 3.41 -13.54
N GLU A 146 13.22 2.33 -14.17
CA GLU A 146 14.27 1.46 -13.63
C GLU A 146 15.49 1.42 -14.54
N ASN A 147 16.68 1.51 -13.92
CA ASN A 147 17.95 1.36 -14.60
C ASN A 147 18.27 -0.13 -14.81
N THR A 148 17.70 -0.74 -15.85
CA THR A 148 17.93 -2.15 -16.20
C THR A 148 18.21 -2.34 -17.70
N GLN A 149 19.11 -3.27 -18.02
CA GLN A 149 19.45 -3.59 -19.41
C GLN A 149 18.49 -4.63 -20.01
N LYS A 150 18.10 -5.66 -19.25
CA LYS A 150 17.25 -6.76 -19.73
C LYS A 150 15.81 -6.64 -19.26
N ASN A 151 15.53 -7.16 -18.07
CA ASN A 151 14.20 -7.27 -17.49
C ASN A 151 14.04 -6.35 -16.28
N TYR A 152 12.83 -5.85 -16.06
CA TYR A 152 12.49 -5.13 -14.85
C TYR A 152 12.56 -6.04 -13.62
N SER A 153 13.04 -5.49 -12.51
CA SER A 153 13.00 -6.16 -11.20
C SER A 153 11.56 -6.39 -10.77
N ARG A 154 11.38 -7.30 -9.81
CA ARG A 154 10.06 -7.51 -9.21
C ARG A 154 9.61 -6.25 -8.47
N THR A 155 10.54 -5.57 -7.80
CA THR A 155 10.30 -4.30 -7.12
C THR A 155 9.71 -3.26 -8.06
N ALA A 156 10.33 -3.02 -9.22
CA ALA A 156 9.83 -2.02 -10.17
C ALA A 156 8.44 -2.38 -10.74
N LYS A 157 8.18 -3.67 -10.96
CA LYS A 157 6.88 -4.17 -11.42
C LYS A 157 5.79 -4.02 -10.37
N GLU A 158 6.07 -4.38 -9.12
CA GLU A 158 5.10 -4.29 -8.03
C GLU A 158 4.76 -2.83 -7.71
N ILE A 159 5.74 -1.93 -7.68
CA ILE A 159 5.48 -0.48 -7.54
C ILE A 159 4.60 0.03 -8.68
N ALA A 160 4.94 -0.31 -9.92
CA ALA A 160 4.17 0.12 -11.09
C ALA A 160 2.74 -0.43 -11.08
N GLN A 161 2.55 -1.68 -10.65
CA GLN A 161 1.25 -2.31 -10.56
C GLN A 161 0.40 -1.71 -9.43
N PHE A 162 0.99 -1.50 -8.25
CA PHE A 162 0.30 -0.97 -7.08
C PHE A 162 -0.20 0.46 -7.30
N PHE A 163 0.66 1.34 -7.83
CA PHE A 163 0.31 2.74 -8.10
C PHE A 163 -0.24 2.97 -9.52
N HIS A 164 -0.52 1.91 -10.28
CA HIS A 164 -1.00 2.01 -11.67
C HIS A 164 -0.14 2.94 -12.56
N CYS A 165 1.17 2.91 -12.35
CA CYS A 165 2.14 3.75 -13.05
C CYS A 165 2.72 3.05 -14.29
N ILE A 166 3.14 3.84 -15.27
CA ILE A 166 3.77 3.33 -16.48
C ILE A 166 5.21 2.93 -16.15
N LEU A 167 5.57 1.68 -16.39
CA LEU A 167 6.92 1.17 -16.16
C LEU A 167 7.79 1.33 -17.41
N ILE A 168 8.85 2.13 -17.31
CA ILE A 168 9.80 2.39 -18.40
C ILE A 168 11.25 2.14 -17.97
N LYS A 169 12.13 1.94 -18.95
CA LYS A 169 13.58 1.93 -18.72
C LYS A 169 14.09 3.36 -18.61
N GLY A 170 14.90 3.63 -17.60
CA GLY A 170 15.48 4.96 -17.40
C GLY A 170 16.51 4.96 -16.28
N LYS A 171 17.51 5.83 -16.39
CA LYS A 171 18.59 5.90 -15.41
C LYS A 171 18.19 6.83 -14.25
N GLY A 172 18.16 6.31 -13.03
CA GLY A 172 18.07 7.13 -11.82
C GLY A 172 19.40 7.83 -11.51
N ARG A 173 19.34 8.99 -10.84
CA ARG A 173 20.54 9.71 -10.43
C ARG A 173 21.19 9.10 -9.19
N VAL A 174 20.35 8.75 -8.21
CA VAL A 174 20.78 8.32 -6.87
C VAL A 174 20.17 7.00 -6.43
N SER A 175 19.31 6.41 -7.26
CA SER A 175 18.56 5.20 -6.96
C SER A 175 18.51 4.25 -8.16
N ASP A 176 18.19 2.98 -7.90
CA ASP A 176 17.93 1.99 -8.95
C ASP A 176 16.62 2.28 -9.70
N ILE A 177 15.62 2.77 -8.94
CA ILE A 177 14.27 3.04 -9.40
C ILE A 177 13.90 4.49 -9.07
N VAL A 178 13.31 5.21 -10.03
CA VAL A 178 12.76 6.55 -9.84
C VAL A 178 11.27 6.49 -10.10
N VAL A 179 10.46 7.02 -9.19
CA VAL A 179 9.01 7.09 -9.33
C VAL A 179 8.62 8.57 -9.45
N GLU A 180 8.14 8.96 -10.63
CA GLU A 180 7.55 10.26 -10.89
C GLU A 180 6.05 10.17 -10.62
N LEU A 181 5.57 10.85 -9.58
CA LEU A 181 4.22 10.64 -9.05
C LEU A 181 3.12 11.15 -10.00
N GLY A 182 3.32 12.32 -10.59
CA GLY A 182 2.39 12.92 -11.55
C GLY A 182 0.97 13.00 -10.99
N LYS A 183 -0.01 12.47 -11.73
CA LYS A 183 -1.43 12.45 -11.31
C LYS A 183 -1.67 11.76 -9.97
N MET A 184 -0.80 10.84 -9.54
CA MET A 184 -1.00 10.09 -8.28
C MET A 184 -0.89 11.00 -7.05
N GLU A 185 -0.22 12.16 -7.17
CA GLU A 185 -0.18 13.14 -6.08
C GLU A 185 -1.59 13.58 -5.68
N GLY A 186 -2.47 13.83 -6.65
CA GLY A 186 -3.84 14.27 -6.37
C GLY A 186 -4.80 13.16 -5.93
N GLU A 187 -4.42 11.88 -6.07
CA GLU A 187 -5.18 10.75 -5.53
C GLU A 187 -4.86 10.50 -4.05
N TRP A 188 -3.76 11.07 -3.54
CA TRP A 188 -3.20 10.84 -2.20
C TRP A 188 -3.08 12.11 -1.35
N GLU A 189 -3.64 13.23 -1.83
CA GLU A 189 -3.94 14.44 -1.03
C GLU A 189 -5.27 14.31 -0.29
#